data_AF-A0A350P533-F1
#
_entry.id   AF-A0A350P533-F1
#
_cell.length_a   1.000
_cell.length_b   1.000
_cell.length_c   1.000
_cell.angle_alpha   90.00
_cell.angle_beta   90.00
_cell.angle_gamma   90.00
#
_symmetry.space_group_name_H-M   'P 1'
#
loop_
_entity.id
_entity.type
_entity.pdbx_description
1 polymer ?
#
loop_
_entity_poly.entity_id
_entity_poly.type
_entity_poly.pdbx_seq_one_letter_code
_entity_poly.pdbx_strand_id
1 'polypeptide(L)'
;MTQTFPTSAQVIYQTLSADATFTNLLGTYNFKSTSGAKTALSIVSAGQDMPSIRNVQGVECIIQDAGNAVSQDYLTDDPYIVTTWSVFLVAWEPSEGSNMQSAVERILNRFVGAQAVQTVATTDGLGALVQSKIFIKSNMPIRPA
;
A
#
# COMPACT_ATOMS: atom_id res chain seq x y z
N MET A 1 1.87 -3.44 -25.65
CA MET A 1 2.26 -3.08 -24.26
C MET A 1 2.59 -4.38 -23.54
N THR A 2 3.76 -4.47 -22.91
CA THR A 2 4.17 -5.67 -22.15
C THR A 2 3.36 -5.75 -20.86
N GLN A 3 2.81 -6.93 -20.56
CA GLN A 3 2.09 -7.15 -19.30
C GLN A 3 3.05 -7.06 -18.12
N THR A 4 2.69 -6.27 -17.10
CA THR A 4 3.47 -6.11 -15.86
C THR A 4 2.80 -6.83 -14.69
N PHE A 5 3.61 -7.24 -13.71
CA PHE A 5 3.20 -8.01 -12.53
C PHE A 5 3.85 -7.42 -11.27
N PRO A 6 3.19 -7.44 -10.10
CA PRO A 6 3.71 -6.86 -8.87
C PRO A 6 4.72 -7.83 -8.21
N THR A 7 5.85 -8.06 -8.87
CA THR A 7 6.87 -9.03 -8.44
C THR A 7 7.68 -8.57 -7.22
N SER A 8 7.59 -7.29 -6.85
CA SER A 8 8.23 -6.73 -5.66
C SER A 8 7.45 -5.54 -5.10
N ALA A 9 7.69 -5.20 -3.83
CA ALA A 9 7.21 -3.97 -3.21
C ALA A 9 7.60 -2.72 -4.03
N GLN A 10 8.80 -2.71 -4.63
CA GLN A 10 9.27 -1.63 -5.50
C GLN A 10 8.41 -1.46 -6.75
N VAL A 11 7.96 -2.54 -7.38
CA VAL A 11 7.06 -2.47 -8.54
C VAL A 11 5.69 -1.92 -8.14
N ILE A 12 5.17 -2.32 -6.97
CA ILE A 12 3.92 -1.79 -6.43
C ILE A 12 4.06 -0.29 -6.18
N TYR A 13 5.14 0.13 -5.52
CA TYR A 13 5.43 1.54 -5.27
C TYR A 13 5.48 2.33 -6.56
N GLN A 14 6.25 1.90 -7.55
CA GLN A 14 6.39 2.59 -8.84
C GLN A 14 5.05 2.70 -9.57
N THR A 15 4.26 1.63 -9.54
CA THR A 15 2.92 1.59 -10.16
C THR A 15 1.99 2.60 -9.52
N LEU A 16 2.00 2.69 -8.19
CA LEU A 16 1.14 3.61 -7.43
C LEU A 16 1.64 5.05 -7.47
N SER A 17 2.95 5.27 -7.42
CA SER A 17 3.56 6.61 -7.50
C SER A 17 3.40 7.26 -8.87
N ALA A 18 3.27 6.45 -9.93
CA ALA A 18 3.02 6.93 -11.29
C ALA A 18 1.52 7.18 -11.57
N ASP A 19 0.63 6.73 -10.69
CA ASP A 19 -0.82 6.89 -10.82
C ASP A 19 -1.26 8.22 -10.17
N ALA A 20 -1.37 9.26 -10.99
CA ALA A 20 -1.74 10.60 -10.51
C ALA A 20 -3.08 10.62 -9.75
N THR A 21 -4.05 9.82 -10.19
CA THR A 21 -5.36 9.72 -9.52
C THR A 21 -5.19 9.14 -8.12
N PHE A 22 -4.33 8.13 -7.96
CA PHE A 22 -4.03 7.56 -6.65
C PHE A 22 -3.23 8.54 -5.78
N THR A 23 -2.16 9.15 -6.29
CA THR A 23 -1.33 10.06 -5.51
C THR A 23 -2.08 11.30 -5.04
N ASN A 24 -3.09 11.75 -5.79
CA ASN A 24 -3.96 12.87 -5.40
C ASN A 24 -4.92 12.51 -4.25
N LEU A 25 -5.17 11.22 -3.99
CA LEU A 25 -5.93 10.76 -2.83
C LEU A 25 -5.06 10.66 -1.58
N LEU A 26 -3.74 10.67 -1.73
CA LEU A 26 -2.81 10.54 -0.62
C LEU A 26 -2.56 11.87 0.07
N GLY A 27 -2.23 11.74 1.34
CA GLY A 27 -1.82 12.82 2.20
C GLY A 27 -0.33 13.13 2.08
N THR A 28 0.23 13.70 3.15
CA THR A 28 1.64 14.11 3.17
C THR A 28 2.38 13.74 4.45
N TYR A 29 3.66 13.45 4.28
CA TYR A 29 4.68 13.35 5.32
C TYR A 29 5.37 14.70 5.51
N ASN A 30 5.46 15.16 6.75
CA ASN A 30 6.34 16.27 7.12
C ASN A 30 7.49 15.74 7.99
N PHE A 31 8.72 15.97 7.55
CA PHE A 31 9.93 15.52 8.24
C PHE A 31 10.54 16.63 9.09
N LYS A 32 11.22 16.27 10.20
CA LYS A 32 11.81 17.21 11.15
C LYS A 32 13.05 17.94 10.61
N SER A 33 13.82 17.36 9.68
CA SER A 33 15.17 17.85 9.34
C SER A 33 15.37 18.52 7.97
N THR A 34 14.52 18.34 6.93
CA THR A 34 14.57 19.15 5.69
C THR A 34 13.42 18.91 4.69
N SER A 35 13.17 19.94 3.86
CA SER A 35 12.46 20.07 2.57
C SER A 35 11.01 19.55 2.43
N GLY A 36 10.07 20.31 2.99
CA GLY A 36 8.67 20.34 2.54
C GLY A 36 7.87 19.07 2.76
N ALA A 37 6.57 19.18 2.47
CA ALA A 37 5.66 18.05 2.49
C ALA A 37 5.99 17.09 1.33
N LYS A 38 6.10 15.80 1.63
CA LYS A 38 6.22 14.73 0.62
C LYS A 38 4.94 13.92 0.58
N THR A 39 4.57 13.35 -0.55
CA THR A 39 3.42 12.44 -0.64
C THR A 39 3.55 11.29 0.36
N ALA A 40 2.47 10.96 1.06
CA ALA A 40 2.42 9.92 2.09
C ALA A 40 2.38 8.51 1.45
N LEU A 41 3.45 8.15 0.74
CA LEU A 41 3.65 6.85 0.10
C LEU A 41 5.06 6.35 0.43
N SER A 42 5.17 5.16 1.02
CA SER A 42 6.46 4.59 1.43
C SER A 42 6.52 3.08 1.29
N ILE A 43 7.75 2.56 1.20
CA ILE A 43 8.06 1.15 1.45
C ILE A 43 8.72 1.08 2.81
N VAL A 44 8.25 0.19 3.69
CA VAL A 44 8.74 0.05 5.07
C VAL A 44 8.98 -1.41 5.39
N SER A 45 10.13 -1.70 6.00
CA SER A 45 10.42 -3.01 6.56
C SER A 45 9.72 -3.22 7.90
N ALA A 46 9.27 -4.45 8.17
CA ALA A 46 8.65 -4.77 9.44
C ALA A 46 9.61 -4.47 10.61
N GLY A 47 9.18 -3.61 11.54
CA GLY A 47 9.98 -3.19 12.70
C GLY A 47 10.98 -2.05 12.43
N GLN A 48 10.97 -1.47 11.22
CA GLN A 48 11.76 -0.28 10.92
C GLN A 48 10.98 0.98 11.29
N ASP A 49 11.60 1.86 12.08
CA ASP A 49 11.08 3.21 12.31
C ASP A 49 11.27 4.07 11.05
N MET A 50 10.22 4.80 10.68
CA MET A 50 10.35 5.84 9.67
C MET A 50 11.16 7.02 10.22
N PRO A 51 12.30 7.38 9.60
CA PRO A 51 13.20 8.35 10.18
C PRO A 51 12.58 9.76 10.22
N SER A 52 12.57 10.36 11.41
CA SER A 52 12.32 11.80 11.62
C SER A 52 10.97 12.35 11.11
N ILE A 53 9.90 11.54 11.06
CA ILE A 53 8.56 12.07 10.79
C ILE A 53 8.14 12.98 11.96
N ARG A 54 7.66 14.17 11.62
CA ARG A 54 7.03 15.11 12.56
C ARG A 54 5.54 14.80 12.69
N ASN A 55 4.85 14.73 11.56
CA ASN A 55 3.45 14.32 11.47
C ASN A 55 3.14 13.77 10.07
N VAL A 56 2.04 13.01 10.02
CA VAL A 56 1.39 12.54 8.80
C VAL A 56 -0.01 13.16 8.78
N GLN A 57 -0.46 13.59 7.61
CA GLN A 57 -1.81 14.11 7.41
C GLN A 57 -2.41 13.48 6.18
N GLY A 58 -3.73 13.27 6.17
CA GLY A 58 -4.46 12.68 5.05
C GLY A 58 -4.32 11.15 4.97
N VAL A 59 -4.55 10.56 3.79
CA VAL A 59 -4.39 9.11 3.60
C VAL A 59 -2.92 8.75 3.42
N GLU A 60 -2.40 7.92 4.31
CA GLU A 60 -1.07 7.34 4.21
C GLU A 60 -1.12 5.97 3.53
N CYS A 61 -0.16 5.68 2.65
CA CYS A 61 0.04 4.39 2.03
C CYS A 61 1.43 3.82 2.37
N ILE A 62 1.42 2.66 3.04
CA ILE A 62 2.63 1.94 3.46
C ILE A 62 2.65 0.58 2.76
N ILE A 63 3.72 0.31 2.01
CA ILE A 63 3.95 -0.98 1.36
C ILE A 63 4.97 -1.76 2.21
N GLN A 64 4.61 -2.96 2.66
CA GLN A 64 5.59 -3.84 3.31
C GLN A 64 6.52 -4.47 2.27
N ASP A 65 7.83 -4.42 2.54
CA ASP A 65 8.86 -5.04 1.70
C ASP A 65 9.01 -6.55 1.91
N ALA A 66 8.25 -7.12 2.84
CA ALA A 66 8.13 -8.54 3.07
C ALA A 66 6.70 -8.99 2.76
N GLY A 67 6.58 -10.07 1.98
CA GLY A 67 5.31 -10.68 1.61
C GLY A 67 5.21 -12.13 2.07
N ASN A 68 3.99 -12.64 2.19
CA ASN A 68 3.76 -14.05 2.48
C ASN A 68 3.96 -14.87 1.20
N ALA A 69 4.79 -15.91 1.25
CA ALA A 69 5.04 -16.77 0.10
C ALA A 69 4.28 -18.10 0.23
N VAL A 70 3.69 -18.57 -0.87
CA VAL A 70 3.05 -19.88 -0.98
C VAL A 70 3.60 -20.58 -2.22
N SER A 71 4.08 -21.80 -2.05
CA SER A 71 4.44 -22.68 -3.17
C SER A 71 3.17 -23.22 -3.82
N GLN A 72 3.11 -23.16 -5.15
CA GLN A 72 2.04 -23.76 -5.94
C GLN A 72 2.66 -24.77 -6.88
N ASP A 73 2.27 -26.03 -6.71
CA ASP A 73 2.67 -27.09 -7.62
C ASP A 73 1.82 -26.98 -8.88
N TYR A 74 2.46 -26.70 -10.00
CA TYR A 74 1.85 -26.87 -11.31
C TYR A 74 2.10 -28.29 -11.82
N LEU A 75 1.45 -28.68 -12.92
CA LEU A 75 1.63 -29.99 -13.56
C LEU A 75 3.06 -30.25 -14.07
N THR A 76 3.97 -29.28 -13.93
CA THR A 76 5.39 -29.34 -14.25
C THR A 76 6.21 -29.39 -12.96
N ASP A 77 7.31 -30.16 -12.92
CA ASP A 77 8.20 -30.37 -11.76
C ASP A 77 8.96 -29.11 -11.27
N ASP A 78 8.45 -27.90 -11.56
CA ASP A 78 9.01 -26.62 -11.13
C ASP A 78 7.95 -25.86 -10.29
N PRO A 79 8.09 -25.83 -8.96
CA PRO A 79 7.12 -25.19 -8.08
C PRO A 79 7.12 -23.67 -8.27
N TYR A 80 5.94 -23.11 -8.52
CA TYR A 80 5.79 -21.67 -8.71
C TYR A 80 5.49 -20.99 -7.38
N ILE A 81 6.42 -20.13 -6.92
CA ILE A 81 6.27 -19.39 -5.66
C ILE A 81 5.47 -18.11 -5.91
N VAL A 82 4.31 -18.01 -5.26
CA VAL A 82 3.47 -16.79 -5.27
C VAL A 82 3.68 -16.02 -3.99
N THR A 83 4.12 -14.77 -4.12
CA THR A 83 4.26 -13.84 -2.99
C THR A 83 3.02 -12.94 -2.92
N THR A 84 2.43 -12.83 -1.73
CA THR A 84 1.36 -11.89 -1.44
C THR A 84 1.91 -10.73 -0.63
N TRP A 85 1.94 -9.55 -1.25
CA TRP A 85 2.37 -8.30 -0.65
C TRP A 85 1.26 -7.68 0.18
N SER A 86 1.64 -7.04 1.28
CA SER A 86 0.73 -6.28 2.14
C SER A 86 0.92 -4.79 1.92
N VAL A 87 -0.17 -4.10 1.61
CA VAL A 87 -0.22 -2.63 1.56
C VAL A 87 -1.20 -2.16 2.62
N PHE A 88 -0.82 -1.15 3.40
CA PHE A 88 -1.65 -0.57 4.44
C PHE A 88 -2.03 0.85 4.03
N LEU A 89 -3.31 1.16 4.17
CA LEU A 89 -3.82 2.51 4.12
C LEU A 89 -4.25 2.94 5.52
N VAL A 90 -3.85 4.14 5.93
CA VAL A 90 -4.22 4.73 7.23
C VAL A 90 -4.79 6.11 6.97
N ALA A 91 -5.99 6.40 7.49
CA ALA A 91 -6.57 7.73 7.42
C ALA A 91 -6.13 8.56 8.63
N TRP A 92 -5.33 9.60 8.38
CA TRP A 92 -4.96 10.62 9.35
C TRP A 92 -5.75 11.90 9.09
N GLU A 93 -6.00 12.69 10.14
CA GLU A 93 -6.66 13.99 9.98
C GLU A 93 -5.96 14.86 8.91
N PRO A 94 -6.72 15.56 8.04
CA PRO A 94 -8.18 15.70 8.04
C PRO A 94 -8.95 14.64 7.23
N SER A 95 -8.31 13.55 6.80
CA SER A 95 -8.98 12.50 6.02
C SER A 95 -9.83 11.58 6.89
N GLU A 96 -10.91 11.08 6.28
CA GLU A 96 -11.85 10.15 6.90
C GLU A 96 -11.87 8.80 6.16
N GLY A 97 -12.70 7.87 6.64
CA GLY A 97 -12.86 6.55 6.02
C GLY A 97 -13.30 6.60 4.56
N SER A 98 -14.03 7.64 4.13
CA SER A 98 -14.43 7.84 2.74
C SER A 98 -13.25 8.10 1.81
N ASN A 99 -12.27 8.92 2.24
CA ASN A 99 -11.04 9.17 1.47
C ASN A 99 -10.21 7.89 1.35
N MET A 100 -10.08 7.15 2.44
CA MET A 100 -9.38 5.86 2.46
C MET A 100 -10.07 4.85 1.54
N GLN A 101 -11.40 4.79 1.55
CA GLN A 101 -12.17 3.89 0.68
C GLN A 101 -11.93 4.20 -0.80
N SER A 102 -11.89 5.46 -1.22
CA SER A 102 -11.54 5.83 -2.60
C SER A 102 -10.12 5.38 -2.97
N ALA A 103 -9.16 5.49 -2.05
CA ALA A 103 -7.80 5.00 -2.27
C ALA A 103 -7.76 3.46 -2.39
N VAL A 104 -8.50 2.73 -1.55
CA VAL A 104 -8.68 1.27 -1.66
C VAL A 104 -9.23 0.90 -3.04
N GLU A 105 -10.32 1.52 -3.46
CA GLU A 105 -10.96 1.23 -4.75
C GLU A 105 -10.03 1.49 -5.93
N ARG A 106 -9.21 2.54 -5.86
CA ARG A 106 -8.20 2.80 -6.89
C ARG A 106 -7.17 1.67 -6.93
N ILE A 107 -6.62 1.24 -5.79
CA ILE A 107 -5.66 0.11 -5.74
C ILE A 107 -6.30 -1.18 -6.30
N LEU A 108 -7.52 -1.52 -5.88
CA LEU A 108 -8.21 -2.73 -6.36
C LEU A 108 -8.49 -2.68 -7.87
N ASN A 109 -8.70 -1.48 -8.44
CA ASN A 109 -8.82 -1.32 -9.88
C ASN A 109 -7.49 -1.48 -10.62
N ARG A 110 -6.35 -1.14 -10.00
CA ARG A 110 -5.00 -1.28 -10.59
C ARG A 110 -4.49 -2.72 -10.53
N PHE A 111 -4.69 -3.41 -9.42
CA PHE A 111 -4.13 -4.75 -9.17
C PHE A 111 -5.22 -5.83 -9.23
N VAL A 112 -5.21 -6.63 -10.30
CA VAL A 112 -6.20 -7.70 -10.49
C VAL A 112 -6.09 -8.74 -9.37
N GLY A 113 -7.24 -9.17 -8.85
CA GLY A 113 -7.28 -10.19 -7.78
C GLY A 113 -6.77 -9.70 -6.42
N ALA A 114 -6.49 -8.40 -6.26
CA ALA A 114 -6.22 -7.81 -4.97
C ALA A 114 -7.48 -7.84 -4.09
N GLN A 115 -7.28 -7.89 -2.78
CA GLN A 115 -8.35 -7.91 -1.79
C GLN A 115 -8.02 -6.94 -0.67
N ALA A 116 -9.03 -6.24 -0.16
CA ALA A 116 -8.88 -5.32 0.96
C ALA A 116 -9.66 -5.82 2.16
N VAL A 117 -9.07 -5.70 3.34
CA VAL A 117 -9.71 -5.97 4.63
C VAL A 117 -9.58 -4.71 5.46
N GLN A 118 -10.71 -4.14 5.85
CA GLN A 118 -10.73 -3.01 6.77
C GLN A 118 -10.37 -3.49 8.17
N THR A 119 -9.49 -2.76 8.82
CA THR A 119 -9.10 -2.96 10.21
C THR A 119 -9.31 -1.66 10.97
N VAL A 120 -9.43 -1.79 12.29
CA VAL A 120 -9.55 -0.63 13.17
C VAL A 120 -8.39 -0.68 14.15
N ALA A 121 -7.56 0.36 14.15
CA ALA A 121 -6.59 0.56 15.19
C ALA A 121 -7.22 1.46 16.26
N THR A 122 -7.60 0.88 17.39
CA THR A 122 -8.00 1.66 18.55
C THR A 122 -6.76 2.30 19.14
N THR A 123 -6.67 3.63 19.10
CA THR A 123 -5.71 4.35 19.93
C THR A 123 -6.26 4.42 21.36
N ASP A 124 -5.38 4.50 22.37
CA ASP A 124 -5.70 4.49 23.81
C ASP A 124 -6.65 5.63 24.24
N GLY A 125 -7.92 5.51 23.89
CA GLY A 125 -9.04 6.17 24.57
C GLY A 125 -9.86 7.21 23.79
N LEU A 126 -9.49 7.69 22.59
CA LEU A 126 -10.23 8.83 22.00
C LEU A 126 -10.50 8.81 20.47
N GLY A 127 -10.08 7.79 19.72
CA GLY A 127 -10.47 7.66 18.32
C GLY A 127 -9.95 6.38 17.67
N ALA A 128 -10.85 5.61 17.07
CA ALA A 128 -10.48 4.50 16.20
C ALA A 128 -9.91 5.06 14.88
N LEU A 129 -8.63 4.85 14.60
CA LEU A 129 -8.07 5.13 13.28
C LEU A 129 -8.51 4.00 12.34
N VAL A 130 -9.23 4.38 11.29
CA VAL A 130 -9.61 3.43 10.25
C VAL A 130 -8.38 3.10 9.42
N GLN A 131 -8.14 1.80 9.25
CA GLN A 131 -7.07 1.28 8.45
C GLN A 131 -7.62 0.27 7.43
N SER A 132 -6.91 0.08 6.34
CA SER A 132 -7.22 -0.98 5.39
C SER A 132 -5.95 -1.71 5.00
N LYS A 133 -5.99 -3.03 5.08
CA LYS A 133 -4.92 -3.90 4.60
C LYS A 133 -5.32 -4.47 3.24
N ILE A 134 -4.51 -4.21 2.23
CA ILE A 134 -4.69 -4.72 0.87
C ILE A 134 -3.65 -5.81 0.60
N PHE A 135 -4.12 -6.94 0.09
CA PHE A 135 -3.32 -8.08 -0.33
C PHE A 135 -3.16 -8.06 -1.85
N ILE A 136 -1.91 -8.06 -2.34
CA ILE A 136 -1.59 -8.04 -3.77
C ILE A 136 -0.73 -9.27 -4.10
N LYS A 137 -1.19 -10.12 -5.01
CA LYS A 137 -0.47 -11.34 -5.42
C LYS A 137 0.51 -11.05 -6.55
N SER A 138 1.73 -11.56 -6.44
CA SER A 138 2.84 -11.34 -7.38
C SER A 138 2.58 -11.86 -8.79
N ASN A 139 1.65 -12.80 -8.95
CA ASN A 139 1.36 -13.47 -10.21
C ASN A 139 0.11 -12.94 -10.93
N MET A 140 -0.50 -11.88 -10.41
CA MET A 140 -1.67 -11.26 -11.03
C MET A 140 -1.28 -10.04 -11.87
N PRO A 141 -1.94 -9.80 -13.01
CA PRO A 141 -1.60 -8.69 -13.88
C PRO A 141 -1.93 -7.34 -13.24
N ILE A 142 -1.06 -6.37 -13.47
CA ILE A 142 -1.35 -4.95 -13.22
C ILE A 142 -2.06 -4.40 -14.46
N ARG A 143 -3.18 -3.70 -14.27
CA ARG A 143 -3.88 -3.01 -15.37
C ARG A 143 -3.03 -1.83 -15.88
N PRO A 144 -3.30 -1.25 -17.06
CA PRO A 144 -2.78 0.07 -17.43
C PRO A 144 -3.47 1.19 -16.62
N ALA A 145 -2.75 2.30 -16.38
CA ALA A 145 -3.16 3.39 -15.48
C ALA A 145 -4.39 4.17 -15.98
#